data_AF-A0A372JGK5-F1
#
_entry.id   AF-A0A372JGK5-F1
#
_cell.length_a   1.000
_cell.length_b   1.000
_cell.length_c   1.000
_cell.angle_alpha   90.00
_cell.angle_beta   90.00
_cell.angle_gamma   90.00
#
_symmetry.space_group_name_H-M   'P 1'
#
loop_
_entity.id
_entity.type
_entity.pdbx_description
1 polymer ?
#
loop_
_entity_poly.entity_id
_entity_poly.type
_entity_poly.pdbx_seq_one_letter_code
_entity_poly.pdbx_strand_id
1 'polypeptide(L)'
;RAAGTPGARAFLRGLAAIGPAEVRRVAAKAADAVRADEPSWAPDLGAVTPGQVWLIQEGPLDGDRLVCEFRYPEGRDLHAVAVRLSYGDVPSEIVPVGDVPALMTAARQAMQAELCTVQPYSPAAVGERLRTVLDGQGTAGGGARTLPDECYPALALARHRISLLP
;
A
#
# COMPACT_ATOMS: atom_id res chain seq x y z
N ARG A 1 0.82 30.63 16.15
CA ARG A 1 2.25 30.24 16.07
C ARG A 1 2.31 28.97 15.23
N ALA A 2 2.90 28.98 14.04
CA ALA A 2 3.12 27.73 13.30
C ALA A 2 4.21 26.93 14.04
N ALA A 3 3.94 25.67 14.35
CA ALA A 3 4.99 24.75 14.78
C ALA A 3 5.86 24.47 13.54
N GLY A 4 6.86 25.31 13.30
CA GLY A 4 7.81 25.17 12.19
C GLY A 4 8.85 24.10 12.47
N THR A 5 8.42 22.88 12.76
CA THR A 5 9.30 21.77 13.12
C THR A 5 9.62 20.90 11.89
N PRO A 6 10.75 20.19 11.89
CA PRO A 6 11.05 19.19 10.86
C PRO A 6 9.93 18.14 10.72
N GLY A 7 9.33 17.71 11.84
CA GLY A 7 8.22 16.77 11.85
C GLY A 7 6.96 17.30 11.16
N ALA A 8 6.62 18.58 11.34
CA ALA A 8 5.50 19.20 10.65
C ALA A 8 5.73 19.28 9.13
N ARG A 9 6.96 19.64 8.71
CA ARG A 9 7.35 19.63 7.29
C ARG A 9 7.23 18.23 6.68
N ALA A 10 7.77 17.21 7.37
CA ALA A 10 7.72 15.82 6.92
C ALA A 10 6.28 15.27 6.83
N PHE A 11 5.43 15.59 7.81
CA PHE A 11 4.01 15.22 7.79
C PHE A 11 3.27 15.82 6.58
N LEU A 12 3.50 17.11 6.30
CA LEU A 12 2.92 17.79 5.14
C LEU A 12 3.44 17.21 3.81
N ARG A 13 4.71 16.80 3.74
CA ARG A 13 5.24 16.05 2.58
C ARG A 13 4.54 14.71 2.39
N GLY A 14 4.27 13.98 3.48
CA GLY A 14 3.46 12.75 3.44
C GLY A 14 2.07 13.00 2.86
N LEU A 15 1.36 14.02 3.33
CA LEU A 15 0.05 14.40 2.79
C LEU A 15 0.12 14.84 1.33
N ALA A 16 1.17 15.54 0.92
CA ALA A 16 1.37 15.93 -0.47
C ALA A 16 1.57 14.72 -1.39
N ALA A 17 2.26 13.69 -0.91
CA ALA A 17 2.55 12.48 -1.68
C ALA A 17 1.34 11.53 -1.77
N ILE A 18 0.73 11.18 -0.63
CA ILE A 18 -0.26 10.08 -0.55
C ILE A 18 -1.62 10.49 0.02
N GLY A 19 -1.82 11.75 0.39
CA GLY A 19 -3.08 12.23 0.96
C GLY A 19 -4.23 12.29 -0.06
N PRO A 20 -5.44 12.70 0.37
CA PRO A 20 -6.56 12.97 -0.52
C PRO A 20 -6.22 13.98 -1.62
N ALA A 21 -6.73 13.76 -2.84
CA ALA A 21 -6.35 14.54 -4.02
C ALA A 21 -6.56 16.05 -3.82
N GLU A 22 -7.64 16.42 -3.14
CA GLU A 22 -8.05 17.78 -2.81
C GLU A 22 -7.08 18.49 -1.85
N VAL A 23 -6.35 17.75 -1.00
CA VAL A 23 -5.40 18.35 -0.04
C VAL A 23 -3.95 18.31 -0.52
N ARG A 24 -3.58 17.46 -1.49
CA ARG A 24 -2.17 17.27 -1.91
C ARG A 24 -1.48 18.58 -2.28
N ARG A 25 -2.12 19.41 -3.09
CA ARG A 25 -1.55 20.70 -3.53
C ARG A 25 -1.39 21.70 -2.38
N VAL A 26 -2.33 21.72 -1.44
CA VAL A 26 -2.28 22.62 -0.28
C VAL A 26 -1.20 22.16 0.69
N ALA A 27 -1.11 20.84 0.94
CA ALA A 27 -0.06 20.25 1.76
C ALA A 27 1.34 20.50 1.20
N ALA A 28 1.53 20.38 -0.12
CA ALA A 28 2.80 20.69 -0.77
C ALA A 28 3.22 22.15 -0.53
N LYS A 29 2.31 23.10 -0.81
CA LYS A 29 2.56 24.53 -0.57
C LYS A 29 2.85 24.82 0.91
N ALA A 30 2.13 24.17 1.82
CA ALA A 30 2.34 24.32 3.25
C ALA A 30 3.71 23.78 3.68
N ALA A 31 4.14 22.62 3.14
CA ALA A 31 5.46 22.07 3.39
C ALA A 31 6.57 23.02 2.92
N ASP A 32 6.43 23.60 1.73
CA ASP A 32 7.40 24.57 1.18
C ASP A 32 7.51 25.86 2.01
N ALA A 33 6.46 26.22 2.73
CA ALA A 33 6.44 27.38 3.62
C ALA A 33 7.11 27.12 4.99
N VAL A 34 7.34 25.86 5.38
CA VAL A 34 7.97 25.51 6.66
C VAL A 34 9.49 25.65 6.56
N ARG A 35 10.05 26.65 7.26
CA ARG A 35 11.50 26.86 7.40
C ARG A 35 12.10 25.94 8.47
N ALA A 36 12.14 24.65 8.17
CA ALA A 36 12.81 23.63 8.99
C ALA A 36 13.60 22.69 8.08
N ASP A 37 14.65 22.08 8.60
CA ASP A 37 15.43 21.10 7.84
C ASP A 37 14.55 19.92 7.39
N GLU A 38 14.80 19.46 6.17
CA GLU A 38 14.08 18.35 5.57
C GLU A 38 14.92 17.07 5.70
N PRO A 39 14.35 15.98 6.23
CA PRO A 39 15.03 14.70 6.22
C PRO A 39 15.36 14.28 4.79
N SER A 40 16.53 13.66 4.59
CA SER A 40 17.02 13.26 3.26
C SER A 40 16.09 12.31 2.50
N TRP A 41 15.26 11.55 3.21
CA TRP A 41 14.26 10.63 2.64
C TRP A 41 12.95 11.30 2.22
N ALA A 42 12.68 12.53 2.66
CA ALA A 42 11.39 13.18 2.44
C ALA A 42 11.07 13.46 0.96
N PRO A 43 12.04 13.83 0.09
CA PRO A 43 11.80 13.99 -1.35
C PRO A 43 11.40 12.68 -2.04
N ASP A 44 11.79 11.53 -1.50
CA ASP A 44 11.49 10.23 -2.09
C ASP A 44 10.06 9.76 -1.77
N LEU A 45 9.35 10.45 -0.88
CA LEU A 45 7.98 10.08 -0.51
C LEU A 45 7.08 10.02 -1.75
N GLY A 46 6.52 8.84 -2.00
CA GLY A 46 5.67 8.58 -3.16
C GLY A 46 6.42 8.21 -4.44
N ALA A 47 7.73 8.48 -4.52
CA ALA A 47 8.59 8.12 -5.65
C ALA A 47 9.06 6.66 -5.57
N VAL A 48 8.13 5.72 -5.47
CA VAL A 48 8.46 4.28 -5.42
C VAL A 48 8.21 3.61 -6.76
N THR A 49 8.95 2.54 -7.02
CA THR A 49 8.75 1.67 -8.19
C THR A 49 8.19 0.32 -7.76
N PRO A 50 7.19 -0.22 -8.47
CA PRO A 50 6.68 -1.56 -8.19
C PRO A 50 7.74 -2.64 -8.47
N GLY A 51 7.71 -3.70 -7.68
CA GLY A 51 8.56 -4.88 -7.81
C GLY A 51 7.75 -6.14 -8.09
N GLN A 52 8.14 -7.24 -7.45
CA GLN A 52 7.43 -8.51 -7.59
C GLN A 52 6.07 -8.46 -6.90
N VAL A 53 5.11 -9.17 -7.49
CA VAL A 53 3.81 -9.40 -6.88
C VAL A 53 3.65 -10.89 -6.58
N TRP A 54 3.17 -11.21 -5.38
CA TRP A 54 2.96 -12.57 -4.92
C TRP A 54 1.50 -12.80 -4.59
N LEU A 55 1.00 -13.98 -4.95
CA LEU A 55 -0.25 -14.53 -4.47
C LEU A 55 0.07 -15.60 -3.43
N ILE A 56 -0.49 -15.44 -2.23
CA ILE A 56 -0.44 -16.43 -1.15
C ILE A 56 -1.87 -16.91 -0.90
N GLN A 57 -2.08 -18.23 -0.91
CA GLN A 57 -3.39 -18.84 -0.65
C GLN A 57 -3.22 -19.91 0.44
N GLU A 58 -3.82 -19.69 1.60
CA GLU A 58 -3.76 -20.59 2.78
C GLU A 58 -4.76 -21.77 2.67
N GLY A 59 -5.82 -21.60 1.89
CA GLY A 59 -6.84 -22.61 1.66
C GLY A 59 -7.92 -22.10 0.68
N PRO A 60 -8.79 -22.99 0.15
CA PRO A 60 -9.77 -22.61 -0.85
C PRO A 60 -10.83 -21.61 -0.36
N LEU A 61 -10.99 -21.47 0.96
CA LEU A 61 -11.98 -20.58 1.58
C LEU A 61 -11.35 -19.36 2.26
N ASP A 62 -10.02 -19.34 2.42
CA ASP A 62 -9.30 -18.29 3.16
C ASP A 62 -9.04 -17.04 2.32
N GLY A 63 -9.37 -17.11 1.03
CA GLY A 63 -9.21 -16.04 0.07
C GLY A 63 -7.75 -15.83 -0.37
N ASP A 64 -7.54 -14.72 -1.07
CA ASP A 64 -6.25 -14.39 -1.66
C ASP A 64 -5.52 -13.36 -0.79
N ARG A 65 -4.26 -13.62 -0.47
CA ARG A 65 -3.36 -12.60 0.07
C ARG A 65 -2.42 -12.16 -1.05
N LEU A 66 -2.61 -10.92 -1.50
CA LEU A 66 -1.83 -10.28 -2.56
C LEU A 66 -0.73 -9.42 -1.92
N VAL A 67 0.53 -9.74 -2.16
CA VAL A 67 1.68 -8.99 -1.65
C VAL A 67 2.35 -8.27 -2.81
N CYS A 68 2.31 -6.94 -2.81
CA CYS A 68 2.88 -6.11 -3.86
C CYS A 68 4.14 -5.41 -3.33
N GLU A 69 5.31 -5.74 -3.87
CA GLU A 69 6.58 -5.14 -3.47
C GLU A 69 6.80 -3.77 -4.10
N PHE A 70 7.51 -2.91 -3.38
CA PHE A 70 7.92 -1.57 -3.81
C PHE A 70 9.32 -1.26 -3.29
N ARG A 71 10.03 -0.41 -4.02
CA ARG A 71 11.34 0.14 -3.63
C ARG A 71 11.35 1.65 -3.84
N TYR A 72 12.08 2.34 -2.99
CA TYR A 72 12.42 3.74 -3.19
C TYR A 72 13.50 3.89 -4.29
N PRO A 73 13.83 5.12 -4.73
CA PRO A 73 14.83 5.33 -5.77
C PRO A 73 16.14 4.60 -5.49
N GLU A 74 16.82 4.20 -6.56
CA GLU A 74 18.07 3.40 -6.50
C GLU A 74 17.89 1.99 -5.90
N GLY A 75 16.63 1.51 -5.78
CA GLY A 75 16.32 0.17 -5.30
C GLY A 75 16.36 0.02 -3.77
N ARG A 76 16.47 1.13 -3.04
CA ARG A 76 16.53 1.16 -1.56
C ARG A 76 15.20 0.75 -0.93
N ASP A 77 15.29 0.33 0.34
CA ASP A 77 14.17 0.20 1.27
C ASP A 77 13.00 -0.62 0.71
N LEU A 78 13.23 -1.93 0.53
CA LEU A 78 12.19 -2.88 0.11
C LEU A 78 11.05 -2.89 1.13
N HIS A 79 9.84 -2.64 0.65
CA HIS A 79 8.61 -2.73 1.42
C HIS A 79 7.50 -3.31 0.55
N ALA A 80 6.37 -3.67 1.15
CA ALA A 80 5.22 -4.14 0.39
C ALA A 80 3.89 -3.60 0.94
N VAL A 81 2.86 -3.71 0.13
CA VAL A 81 1.47 -3.67 0.58
C VAL A 81 0.90 -5.07 0.45
N ALA A 82 0.44 -5.63 1.57
CA ALA A 82 -0.27 -6.90 1.62
C ALA A 82 -1.78 -6.63 1.76
N VAL A 83 -2.57 -7.13 0.82
CA VAL A 83 -4.04 -7.04 0.86
C VAL A 83 -4.60 -8.45 0.95
N ARG A 84 -5.42 -8.72 1.97
CA ARG A 84 -6.18 -9.96 2.05
C ARG A 84 -7.58 -9.73 1.51
N LEU A 85 -7.96 -10.52 0.51
CA LEU A 85 -9.28 -10.52 -0.12
C LEU A 85 -10.00 -11.80 0.26
N SER A 86 -11.15 -11.71 0.92
CA SER A 86 -12.05 -12.84 1.12
C SER A 86 -12.92 -13.07 -0.11
N TYR A 87 -13.81 -14.06 -0.04
CA TYR A 87 -14.74 -14.38 -1.13
C TYR A 87 -15.47 -13.13 -1.65
N GLY A 88 -15.49 -12.96 -2.97
CA GLY A 88 -16.09 -11.79 -3.62
C GLY A 88 -15.21 -10.54 -3.63
N ASP A 89 -13.90 -10.69 -3.46
CA ASP A 89 -12.94 -9.57 -3.48
C ASP A 89 -13.19 -8.51 -2.41
N VAL A 90 -13.71 -8.96 -1.26
CA VAL A 90 -13.90 -8.11 -0.09
C VAL A 90 -12.58 -8.02 0.69
N PRO A 91 -12.00 -6.83 0.86
CA PRO A 91 -10.76 -6.70 1.61
C PRO A 91 -11.03 -6.91 3.10
N SER A 92 -10.32 -7.86 3.71
CA SER A 92 -10.36 -8.09 5.16
C SER A 92 -9.16 -7.47 5.87
N GLU A 93 -8.01 -7.35 5.19
CA GLU A 93 -6.79 -6.76 5.72
C GLU A 93 -6.09 -5.91 4.65
N ILE A 94 -5.55 -4.77 5.06
CA ILE A 94 -4.65 -3.92 4.26
C ILE A 94 -3.47 -3.55 5.15
N VAL A 95 -2.30 -4.12 4.88
CA VAL A 95 -1.14 -4.03 5.78
C VAL A 95 0.10 -3.54 5.02
N PRO A 96 0.75 -2.45 5.49
CA PRO A 96 2.08 -2.10 5.04
C PRO A 96 3.11 -3.05 5.67
N VAL A 97 4.00 -3.60 4.85
CA VAL A 97 5.03 -4.55 5.26
C VAL A 97 6.39 -3.89 5.14
N GLY A 98 7.05 -3.66 6.27
CA GLY A 98 8.40 -3.09 6.32
C GLY A 98 9.53 -4.12 6.20
N ASP A 99 9.27 -5.38 6.56
CA ASP A 99 10.23 -6.49 6.48
C ASP A 99 9.69 -7.59 5.55
N VAL A 100 9.80 -7.33 4.24
CA VAL A 100 9.38 -8.28 3.20
C VAL A 100 10.18 -9.58 3.27
N PRO A 101 11.52 -9.58 3.48
CA PRO A 101 12.27 -10.83 3.64
C PRO A 101 11.77 -11.73 4.77
N ALA A 102 11.43 -11.17 5.94
CA ALA A 102 10.85 -11.94 7.04
C ALA A 102 9.47 -12.49 6.69
N LEU A 103 8.59 -11.67 6.11
CA LEU A 103 7.27 -12.12 5.63
C LEU A 103 7.39 -13.29 4.65
N MET A 104 8.24 -13.17 3.63
CA MET A 104 8.41 -14.20 2.61
C MET A 104 9.10 -15.45 3.16
N THR A 105 9.93 -15.31 4.21
CA THR A 105 10.49 -16.46 4.92
C THR A 105 9.42 -17.21 5.70
N ALA A 106 8.53 -16.51 6.41
CA ALA A 106 7.38 -17.11 7.08
C ALA A 106 6.43 -17.79 6.08
N ALA A 107 6.15 -17.14 4.95
CA ALA A 107 5.32 -17.70 3.88
C ALA A 107 5.93 -18.99 3.30
N ARG A 108 7.25 -19.03 3.09
CA ARG A 108 7.94 -20.25 2.67
C ARG A 108 7.88 -21.35 3.72
N GLN A 109 8.02 -21.03 5.00
CA GLN A 109 7.87 -22.02 6.08
C GLN A 109 6.47 -22.61 6.12
N ALA A 110 5.43 -21.77 5.99
CA ALA A 110 4.05 -22.22 5.91
C ALA A 110 3.80 -23.10 4.68
N MET A 111 4.37 -22.75 3.52
CA MET A 111 4.30 -23.56 2.32
C MET A 111 4.96 -24.93 2.48
N GLN A 112 6.12 -25.01 3.16
CA GLN A 112 6.78 -26.29 3.46
C GLN A 112 5.99 -27.15 4.44
N ALA A 113 5.14 -26.55 5.27
CA ALA A 113 4.20 -27.24 6.15
C ALA A 113 2.85 -27.56 5.46
N GLU A 114 2.76 -27.37 4.15
CA GLU A 114 1.53 -27.58 3.35
C GLU A 114 0.34 -26.71 3.80
N LEU A 115 0.62 -25.58 4.45
CA LEU A 115 -0.41 -24.66 4.96
C LEU A 115 -0.80 -23.57 3.97
N CYS A 116 -0.01 -23.37 2.91
CA CYS A 116 -0.34 -22.40 1.86
C CYS A 116 0.39 -22.71 0.56
N THR A 117 -0.04 -22.04 -0.50
CA THR A 117 0.73 -21.89 -1.74
C THR A 117 1.26 -20.46 -1.85
N VAL A 118 2.44 -20.32 -2.44
CA VAL A 118 3.08 -19.02 -2.71
C VAL A 118 3.53 -19.02 -4.16
N GLN A 119 3.03 -18.09 -4.96
CA GLN A 119 3.37 -18.02 -6.38
C GLN A 119 3.52 -16.57 -6.86
N PRO A 120 4.43 -16.31 -7.83
CA PRO A 120 4.44 -15.05 -8.55
C PRO A 120 3.08 -14.80 -9.21
N TYR A 121 2.63 -13.55 -9.23
CA TYR A 121 1.39 -13.16 -9.90
C TYR A 121 1.59 -11.94 -10.78
N SER A 122 0.72 -11.76 -11.77
CA SER A 122 0.84 -10.69 -12.77
C SER A 122 0.63 -9.33 -12.10
N PRO A 123 1.62 -8.42 -12.15
CA PRO A 123 1.46 -7.08 -11.58
C PRO A 123 0.31 -6.29 -12.20
N ALA A 124 0.07 -6.45 -13.51
CA ALA A 124 -1.02 -5.77 -14.21
C ALA A 124 -2.40 -6.29 -13.76
N ALA A 125 -2.55 -7.62 -13.68
CA ALA A 125 -3.81 -8.23 -13.23
C ALA A 125 -4.12 -7.87 -11.76
N VAL A 126 -3.10 -7.85 -10.90
CA VAL A 126 -3.25 -7.44 -9.50
C VAL A 126 -3.53 -5.95 -9.38
N GLY A 127 -2.88 -5.12 -10.19
CA GLY A 127 -3.13 -3.68 -10.26
C GLY A 127 -4.59 -3.38 -10.59
N GLU A 128 -5.12 -3.96 -11.66
CA GLU A 128 -6.52 -3.81 -12.05
C GLU A 128 -7.50 -4.27 -10.96
N ARG A 129 -7.29 -5.48 -10.42
CA ARG A 129 -8.13 -6.07 -9.37
C ARG A 129 -8.13 -5.21 -8.11
N LEU A 130 -6.95 -4.85 -7.60
CA LEU A 130 -6.84 -4.07 -6.37
C LEU A 130 -7.32 -2.62 -6.54
N ARG A 131 -7.14 -1.97 -7.71
CA ARG A 131 -7.75 -0.65 -7.96
C ARG A 131 -9.27 -0.72 -7.83
N THR A 132 -9.89 -1.70 -8.50
CA THR A 132 -11.34 -1.93 -8.43
C THR A 132 -11.84 -2.13 -7.00
N VAL A 133 -11.13 -2.95 -6.22
CA VAL A 133 -11.47 -3.23 -4.82
C VAL A 133 -11.30 -2.01 -3.93
N LEU A 134 -10.13 -1.36 -3.99
CA LEU A 134 -9.76 -0.27 -3.08
C LEU A 134 -10.53 1.02 -3.38
N ASP A 135 -10.96 1.23 -4.62
CA ASP A 135 -11.80 2.37 -5.01
C ASP A 135 -13.30 2.09 -4.79
N GLY A 136 -13.65 0.93 -4.21
CA GLY A 136 -15.03 0.58 -3.84
C GLY A 136 -15.92 0.23 -5.04
N GLN A 137 -15.31 -0.13 -6.18
CA GLN A 137 -16.00 -0.51 -7.41
C GLN A 137 -16.24 -2.02 -7.54
N GLY A 138 -15.84 -2.81 -6.53
CA GLY A 138 -16.08 -4.26 -6.48
C GLY A 138 -17.57 -4.63 -6.34
N THR A 139 -17.99 -5.70 -7.03
CA THR A 139 -19.40 -6.01 -7.30
C THR A 139 -20.02 -7.15 -6.48
N ALA A 140 -19.32 -7.77 -5.52
CA ALA A 140 -19.89 -8.91 -4.82
C ALA A 140 -20.86 -8.50 -3.69
N GLY A 141 -22.15 -8.35 -4.03
CA GLY A 141 -23.24 -8.39 -3.04
C GLY A 141 -24.23 -7.22 -3.00
N GLY A 142 -24.17 -6.27 -3.93
CA GLY A 142 -25.18 -5.22 -4.08
C GLY A 142 -24.74 -3.85 -3.53
N GLY A 143 -24.23 -3.01 -4.44
CA GLY A 143 -23.91 -1.60 -4.19
C GLY A 143 -22.41 -1.32 -4.13
N ALA A 144 -22.01 -0.19 -4.69
CA ALA A 144 -20.66 0.36 -4.51
C ALA A 144 -20.43 0.55 -3.01
N ARG A 145 -19.55 -0.27 -2.42
CA ARG A 145 -19.24 -0.20 -1.00
C ARG A 145 -17.97 0.58 -0.83
N THR A 146 -18.10 1.85 -0.46
CA THR A 146 -16.97 2.65 -0.01
C THR A 146 -16.35 1.97 1.21
N LEU A 147 -15.07 1.63 1.16
CA LEU A 147 -14.34 1.13 2.32
C LEU A 147 -14.27 2.25 3.37
N PRO A 148 -14.74 2.03 4.61
CA PRO A 148 -14.61 3.04 5.65
C PRO A 148 -13.12 3.27 5.97
N ASP A 149 -12.63 4.49 5.75
CA ASP A 149 -11.22 4.85 5.98
C ASP A 149 -10.79 4.56 7.44
N GLU A 150 -11.73 4.71 8.39
CA GLU A 150 -11.55 4.41 9.82
C GLU A 150 -11.26 2.93 10.13
N CYS A 151 -11.70 2.01 9.26
CA CYS A 151 -11.42 0.59 9.39
C CYS A 151 -10.09 0.17 8.76
N TYR A 152 -9.54 1.00 7.86
CA TYR A 152 -8.32 0.69 7.10
C TYR A 152 -7.35 1.87 7.12
N PRO A 153 -6.58 2.06 8.23
CA PRO A 153 -5.65 3.19 8.36
C PRO A 153 -4.60 3.28 7.23
N ALA A 154 -4.27 2.13 6.62
CA ALA A 154 -3.31 2.05 5.52
C ALA A 154 -3.93 2.25 4.12
N LEU A 155 -5.23 2.53 4.00
CA LEU A 155 -5.94 2.56 2.72
C LEU A 155 -5.39 3.64 1.77
N ALA A 156 -5.09 4.85 2.27
CA ALA A 156 -4.51 5.91 1.46
C ALA A 156 -3.15 5.50 0.87
N LEU A 157 -2.29 4.87 1.69
CA LEU A 157 -1.01 4.32 1.26
C LEU A 157 -1.22 3.21 0.23
N ALA A 158 -2.14 2.28 0.49
CA ALA A 158 -2.44 1.18 -0.41
C ALA A 158 -2.92 1.68 -1.77
N ARG A 159 -3.91 2.59 -1.82
CA ARG A 159 -4.39 3.20 -3.07
C ARG A 159 -3.25 3.82 -3.87
N HIS A 160 -2.39 4.62 -3.23
CA HIS A 160 -1.22 5.19 -3.90
C HIS A 160 -0.26 4.13 -4.43
N ARG A 161 0.06 3.10 -3.64
CA ARG A 161 1.02 2.08 -4.05
C ARG A 161 0.46 1.23 -5.19
N ILE A 162 -0.79 0.82 -5.08
CA ILE A 162 -1.49 0.04 -6.11
C ILE A 162 -1.68 0.87 -7.40
N SER A 163 -1.85 2.19 -7.33
CA SER A 163 -1.92 3.03 -8.54
C SER A 163 -0.63 3.05 -9.36
N LEU A 164 0.50 2.60 -8.79
CA LEU A 164 1.79 2.49 -9.47
C LEU A 164 2.02 1.14 -10.14
N LEU A 165 1.19 0.14 -9.87
CA LEU A 165 1.21 -1.12 -10.62
C LEU A 165 0.76 -0.88 -12.06
N PRO A 166 1.31 -1.64 -13.04
CA PRO A 166 0.94 -1.51 -14.45
C PRO A 166 -0.54 -1.84 -14.72
#